data_AF-A0A4Z0LVM1-F1
#
_entry.id   AF-A0A4Z0LVM1-F1
#
_cell.length_a   1.000
_cell.length_b   1.000
_cell.length_c   1.000
_cell.angle_alpha   90.00
_cell.angle_beta   90.00
_cell.angle_gamma   90.00
#
_symmetry.space_group_name_H-M   'P 1'
#
loop_
_entity.id
_entity.type
_entity.pdbx_description
1 polymer ?
#
loop_
_entity_poly.entity_id
_entity_poly.type
_entity_poly.pdbx_seq_one_letter_code
_entity_poly.pdbx_strand_id
1 'polypeptide(L)'
;MFWDSVVAGLKVLTYWETYVAGLEYLAIFFIPMIAVGMVMQKNESAAGIAGCLSMLLMPVLQVAALAVMILTIAPIIFGFAEDAAWSFPWQLITMAPGAFFKLVGVLVVAAIVLAFIPILGQLQSLQTLVLGGIALMFVLGILDSIHPGVVKGRIDFIPDFWFSVGLIVIGGILSWVGMMVAAIIVTAIDMAEEGLGQLIMFPIAAILGFIPVFMYGAWLGAQVRGGF
;
A
#
# COMPACT_ATOMS: atom_id res chain seq x y z
N MET A 1 1.17 17.22 -16.97
CA MET A 1 1.32 16.80 -15.56
C MET A 1 0.64 15.48 -15.25
N PHE A 2 -0.70 15.38 -15.35
CA PHE A 2 -1.40 14.12 -15.02
C PHE A 2 -0.90 12.95 -15.86
N TRP A 3 -0.92 13.07 -17.19
CA TRP A 3 -0.47 12.00 -18.09
C TRP A 3 1.02 11.64 -17.91
N ASP A 4 1.88 12.63 -17.65
CA ASP A 4 3.29 12.38 -17.37
C ASP A 4 3.45 11.54 -16.08
N SER A 5 2.62 11.82 -15.07
CA SER A 5 2.60 11.07 -13.81
C SER A 5 1.96 9.69 -13.98
N VAL A 6 0.98 9.54 -14.87
CA VAL A 6 0.44 8.23 -15.29
C VAL A 6 1.56 7.39 -15.90
N VAL A 7 2.26 7.92 -16.90
CA VAL A 7 3.33 7.20 -17.61
C VAL A 7 4.47 6.86 -16.66
N ALA A 8 4.91 7.83 -15.85
CA ALA A 8 5.97 7.60 -14.86
C ALA A 8 5.56 6.61 -13.77
N GLY A 9 4.32 6.69 -13.27
CA GLY A 9 3.78 5.74 -12.30
C GLY A 9 3.66 4.32 -12.87
N LEU A 10 3.22 4.18 -14.13
CA LEU A 10 3.18 2.88 -14.81
C LEU A 10 4.58 2.33 -15.11
N LYS A 11 5.59 3.20 -15.31
CA LYS A 11 6.98 2.78 -15.46
C LYS A 11 7.50 2.03 -14.22
N VAL A 12 6.97 2.31 -13.03
CA VAL A 12 7.32 1.56 -11.80
C VAL A 12 7.03 0.06 -11.95
N LEU A 13 6.01 -0.32 -12.71
CA LEU A 13 5.68 -1.72 -12.99
C LEU A 13 6.71 -2.41 -13.91
N THR A 14 7.59 -1.67 -14.58
CA THR A 14 8.62 -2.27 -15.45
C THR A 14 9.84 -2.76 -14.67
N TYR A 15 9.95 -2.40 -13.39
CA TYR A 15 11.03 -2.80 -12.48
C TYR A 15 10.68 -4.13 -11.82
N TRP A 16 11.64 -5.07 -11.81
CA TRP A 16 11.40 -6.39 -11.22
C TRP A 16 11.23 -6.32 -9.69
N GLU A 17 11.86 -5.32 -9.08
CA GLU A 17 11.81 -4.98 -7.66
C GLU A 17 10.38 -4.74 -7.19
N THR A 18 9.52 -4.15 -8.04
CA THR A 18 8.11 -3.90 -7.74
C THR A 18 7.36 -5.20 -7.51
N TYR A 19 7.65 -6.25 -8.28
CA TYR A 19 7.01 -7.56 -8.11
C TYR A 19 7.53 -8.29 -6.87
N VAL A 20 8.83 -8.19 -6.58
CA VAL A 20 9.42 -8.81 -5.39
C VAL A 20 8.96 -8.10 -4.11
N ALA A 21 8.85 -6.78 -4.12
CA ALA A 21 8.23 -6.02 -3.01
C ALA A 21 6.73 -6.34 -2.86
N GLY A 22 6.03 -6.62 -3.97
CA GLY A 22 4.66 -7.15 -3.94
C GLY A 22 4.58 -8.52 -3.27
N LEU A 23 5.52 -9.43 -3.56
CA LEU A 23 5.60 -10.73 -2.88
C LEU A 23 5.93 -10.58 -1.38
N GLU A 24 6.81 -9.65 -1.02
CA GLU A 24 7.11 -9.32 0.37
C GLU A 24 5.86 -8.79 1.10
N TYR A 25 5.12 -7.87 0.48
CA TYR A 25 3.83 -7.39 0.97
C TYR A 25 2.86 -8.55 1.25
N LEU A 26 2.69 -9.45 0.28
CA LEU A 26 1.82 -10.62 0.42
C LEU A 26 2.32 -11.55 1.54
N ALA A 27 3.63 -11.77 1.66
CA ALA A 27 4.19 -12.62 2.71
C ALA A 27 3.95 -12.05 4.11
N ILE A 28 4.23 -10.75 4.31
CA ILE A 28 3.99 -10.06 5.59
C ILE A 28 2.52 -10.12 5.98
N PHE A 29 1.62 -10.03 4.99
CA PHE A 29 0.19 -10.07 5.24
C PHE A 29 -0.34 -11.50 5.46
N PHE A 30 -0.01 -12.45 4.59
CA PHE A 30 -0.57 -13.80 4.61
C PHE A 30 0.03 -14.72 5.67
N ILE A 31 1.33 -14.66 5.95
CA ILE A 31 1.97 -15.59 6.89
C ILE A 31 1.31 -15.53 8.27
N PRO A 32 1.10 -14.35 8.89
CA PRO A 32 0.42 -14.28 10.17
C PRO A 32 -1.05 -14.73 10.10
N MET A 33 -1.75 -14.46 8.99
CA MET A 33 -3.13 -14.91 8.81
C MET A 33 -3.23 -16.43 8.75
N ILE A 34 -2.34 -17.09 7.99
CA ILE A 34 -2.28 -18.55 7.91
C ILE A 34 -1.95 -19.12 9.28
N ALA A 35 -0.99 -18.55 10.00
CA ALA A 35 -0.63 -18.99 11.35
C ALA A 35 -1.84 -18.89 12.31
N VAL A 36 -2.57 -17.77 12.29
CA VAL A 36 -3.79 -17.60 13.10
C VAL A 36 -4.86 -18.63 12.70
N GLY A 37 -5.08 -18.85 11.41
CA GLY A 37 -6.03 -19.84 10.90
C GLY A 37 -5.71 -21.26 11.36
N MET A 38 -4.43 -21.66 11.29
CA MET A 38 -3.97 -22.98 11.77
C MET A 38 -4.15 -23.15 13.28
N VAL A 39 -3.96 -22.09 14.07
CA VAL A 39 -4.20 -22.12 15.52
C VAL A 39 -5.68 -22.25 15.84
N MET A 40 -6.54 -21.52 15.11
CA MET A 40 -8.00 -21.59 15.28
C MET A 40 -8.57 -22.98 14.97
N GLN A 41 -8.06 -23.65 13.91
CA GLN A 41 -8.49 -25.01 13.57
C GLN A 41 -8.20 -26.04 14.67
N LYS A 42 -7.15 -25.83 15.46
CA LYS A 42 -6.76 -26.77 16.53
C LYS A 42 -7.48 -26.54 17.86
N ASN A 43 -8.13 -25.40 18.06
CA ASN A 43 -8.71 -25.05 19.34
C ASN A 43 -10.00 -24.23 19.19
N GLU A 44 -11.15 -24.91 19.30
CA GLU A 44 -12.48 -24.29 19.19
C GLU A 44 -12.69 -23.16 20.22
N SER A 45 -12.11 -23.28 21.42
CA SER A 45 -12.19 -22.22 22.45
C SER A 45 -11.39 -20.97 22.08
N ALA A 46 -10.34 -21.11 21.26
CA ALA A 46 -9.55 -19.99 20.76
C ALA A 46 -10.25 -19.25 19.61
N ALA A 47 -11.25 -19.87 18.95
CA ALA A 47 -11.92 -19.30 17.79
C ALA A 47 -12.67 -17.99 18.11
N GLY A 48 -13.34 -17.92 19.28
CA GLY A 48 -14.07 -16.72 19.70
C GLY A 48 -13.16 -15.52 20.00
N ILE A 49 -12.03 -15.75 20.68
CA ILE A 49 -11.05 -14.70 21.00
C ILE A 49 -10.29 -14.27 19.74
N ALA A 50 -9.93 -15.22 18.88
CA ALA A 50 -9.26 -14.95 17.62
C ALA A 50 -10.16 -14.19 16.62
N GLY A 51 -11.48 -14.37 16.67
CA GLY A 51 -12.42 -13.61 15.84
C GLY A 51 -12.35 -12.10 16.10
N CYS A 52 -12.46 -11.66 17.35
CA CYS A 52 -12.36 -10.24 17.70
C CYS A 52 -10.95 -9.69 17.49
N LEU A 53 -9.92 -10.49 17.82
CA LEU A 53 -8.53 -10.07 17.63
C LEU A 53 -8.18 -9.93 16.15
N SER A 54 -8.67 -10.81 15.28
CA SER A 54 -8.40 -10.77 13.84
C SER A 54 -9.00 -9.52 13.16
N MET A 55 -10.14 -9.02 13.65
CA MET A 55 -10.72 -7.75 13.18
C MET A 55 -9.79 -6.55 13.40
N LEU A 56 -9.01 -6.54 14.49
CA LEU A 56 -8.04 -5.48 14.77
C LEU A 56 -6.67 -5.77 14.16
N LEU A 57 -6.26 -7.04 14.15
CA LEU A 57 -4.94 -7.45 13.69
C LEU A 57 -4.81 -7.33 12.16
N MET A 58 -5.86 -7.66 11.39
CA MET A 58 -5.81 -7.60 9.93
C MET A 58 -5.47 -6.19 9.40
N PRO A 59 -6.17 -5.12 9.82
CA PRO A 59 -5.81 -3.76 9.42
C PRO A 59 -4.37 -3.40 9.77
N VAL A 60 -3.88 -3.80 10.96
CA VAL A 60 -2.51 -3.53 11.40
C VAL A 60 -1.49 -4.22 10.49
N LEU A 61 -1.69 -5.50 10.19
CA LEU A 61 -0.81 -6.25 9.29
C LEU A 61 -0.82 -5.69 7.88
N GLN A 62 -2.01 -5.33 7.37
CA GLN A 62 -2.16 -4.75 6.03
C GLN A 62 -1.39 -3.43 5.90
N VAL A 63 -1.54 -2.52 6.87
CA VAL A 63 -0.83 -1.23 6.82
C VAL A 63 0.66 -1.37 7.11
N ALA A 64 1.08 -2.33 7.93
CA ALA A 64 2.49 -2.62 8.13
C ALA A 64 3.13 -3.16 6.85
N ALA A 65 2.47 -4.11 6.17
CA ALA A 65 2.92 -4.61 4.87
C ALA A 65 2.98 -3.49 3.83
N LEU A 66 1.95 -2.63 3.76
CA LEU A 66 1.91 -1.48 2.87
C LEU A 66 3.07 -0.51 3.17
N ALA A 67 3.32 -0.21 4.44
CA ALA A 67 4.42 0.66 4.84
C ALA A 67 5.76 0.08 4.40
N VAL A 68 6.03 -1.20 4.68
CA VAL A 68 7.28 -1.87 4.26
C VAL A 68 7.43 -1.80 2.74
N MET A 69 6.39 -2.16 1.98
CA MET A 69 6.43 -2.09 0.53
C MET A 69 6.75 -0.67 0.05
N ILE A 70 5.98 0.33 0.45
CA ILE A 70 6.18 1.72 0.01
C ILE A 70 7.56 2.25 0.39
N LEU A 71 8.05 1.97 1.60
CA LEU A 71 9.39 2.35 2.02
C LEU A 71 10.46 1.70 1.13
N THR A 72 10.32 0.41 0.81
CA THR A 72 11.25 -0.32 -0.06
C THR A 72 11.31 0.28 -1.47
N ILE A 73 10.15 0.53 -2.10
CA ILE A 73 10.10 0.97 -3.51
C ILE A 73 10.03 2.49 -3.70
N ALA A 74 10.00 3.28 -2.63
CA ALA A 74 9.92 4.74 -2.69
C ALA A 74 10.94 5.40 -3.64
N PRO A 75 12.24 4.99 -3.68
CA PRO A 75 13.20 5.59 -4.61
C PRO A 75 12.79 5.43 -6.08
N ILE A 76 12.23 4.28 -6.45
CA ILE A 76 11.73 3.99 -7.79
C ILE A 76 10.45 4.79 -8.05
N ILE A 77 9.50 4.80 -7.11
CA ILE A 77 8.24 5.56 -7.22
C ILE A 77 8.52 7.06 -7.48
N PHE A 78 9.44 7.67 -6.72
CA PHE A 78 9.78 9.08 -6.90
C PHE A 78 10.66 9.33 -8.13
N GLY A 79 11.25 8.28 -8.72
CA GLY A 79 12.21 8.39 -9.82
C GLY A 79 13.56 8.96 -9.39
N PHE A 80 13.98 8.67 -8.16
CA PHE A 80 15.29 9.05 -7.62
C PHE A 80 16.37 8.00 -7.89
N ALA A 81 15.99 6.72 -7.99
CA ALA A 81 16.89 5.61 -8.29
C ALA A 81 16.18 4.56 -9.15
N GLU A 82 16.97 3.69 -9.80
CA GLU A 82 16.48 2.52 -10.53
C GLU A 82 16.35 1.29 -9.61
N ASP A 83 17.06 1.29 -8.47
CA ASP A 83 17.04 0.20 -7.49
C ASP A 83 16.12 0.51 -6.29
N ALA A 84 15.51 -0.54 -5.73
CA ALA A 84 14.74 -0.45 -4.49
C ALA A 84 15.64 -0.37 -3.25
N ALA A 85 15.18 0.35 -2.22
CA ALA A 85 15.88 0.46 -0.94
C ALA A 85 15.49 -0.68 0.01
N TRP A 86 15.86 -1.91 -0.34
CA TRP A 86 15.50 -3.15 0.39
C TRP A 86 15.75 -3.09 1.90
N SER A 87 16.83 -2.44 2.33
CA SER A 87 17.19 -2.34 3.75
C SER A 87 16.45 -1.23 4.49
N PHE A 88 15.79 -0.29 3.79
CA PHE A 88 15.28 0.94 4.40
C PHE A 88 14.18 0.71 5.45
N PRO A 89 13.10 -0.06 5.20
CA PRO A 89 12.11 -0.31 6.25
C PRO A 89 12.72 -1.02 7.47
N TRP A 90 13.65 -1.95 7.25
CA TRP A 90 14.31 -2.70 8.33
C TRP A 90 15.29 -1.82 9.14
N GLN A 91 16.02 -0.94 8.46
CA GLN A 91 16.84 0.08 9.11
C GLN A 91 15.98 1.05 9.91
N LEU A 92 14.81 1.44 9.39
CA LEU A 92 13.90 2.33 10.12
C LEU A 92 13.34 1.65 11.38
N ILE A 93 12.98 0.37 11.32
CA ILE A 93 12.54 -0.41 12.48
C ILE A 93 13.65 -0.52 13.54
N THR A 94 14.88 -0.77 13.12
CA THR A 94 16.00 -1.03 14.05
C THR A 94 16.63 0.24 14.60
N MET A 95 16.80 1.28 13.78
CA MET A 95 17.50 2.51 14.14
C MET A 95 16.55 3.60 14.66
N ALA A 96 15.30 3.64 14.18
CA ALA A 96 14.31 4.63 14.61
C ALA A 96 12.92 4.00 14.80
N PRO A 97 12.77 2.98 15.68
CA PRO A 97 11.53 2.23 15.86
C PRO A 97 10.33 3.14 16.13
N GLY A 98 10.51 4.21 16.91
CA GLY A 98 9.46 5.18 17.20
C GLY A 98 8.89 5.86 15.96
N ALA A 99 9.71 6.16 14.94
CA ALA A 99 9.24 6.75 13.69
C ALA A 99 8.44 5.74 12.86
N PHE A 100 8.90 4.49 12.77
CA PHE A 100 8.17 3.41 12.11
C PHE A 100 6.82 3.13 12.80
N PHE A 101 6.79 2.98 14.12
CA PHE A 101 5.55 2.76 14.87
C PHE A 101 4.60 3.95 14.77
N LYS A 102 5.12 5.19 14.73
CA LYS A 102 4.30 6.38 14.47
C LYS A 102 3.68 6.32 13.08
N LEU A 103 4.44 5.96 12.04
CA LEU A 103 3.91 5.79 10.68
C LEU A 103 2.80 4.73 10.67
N VAL A 104 3.09 3.52 11.15
CA VAL A 104 2.11 2.42 11.20
C VAL A 104 0.87 2.84 12.00
N GLY A 105 1.04 3.49 13.16
CA GLY A 105 -0.07 3.98 13.96
C GLY A 105 -0.95 5.01 13.23
N VAL A 106 -0.34 5.97 12.52
CA VAL A 106 -1.07 6.93 11.68
C VAL A 106 -1.83 6.22 10.56
N LEU A 107 -1.21 5.23 9.90
CA LEU A 107 -1.85 4.46 8.84
C LEU A 107 -3.02 3.61 9.38
N VAL A 108 -2.88 3.00 10.56
CA VAL A 108 -3.99 2.27 11.21
C VAL A 108 -5.16 3.20 11.49
N VAL A 109 -4.90 4.37 12.11
CA VAL A 109 -5.96 5.35 12.41
C VAL A 109 -6.62 5.83 11.13
N ALA A 110 -5.83 6.15 10.10
CA ALA A 110 -6.35 6.56 8.79
C ALA A 110 -7.21 5.45 8.16
N ALA A 111 -6.77 4.19 8.19
CA ALA A 111 -7.51 3.06 7.67
C ALA A 111 -8.86 2.87 8.38
N ILE A 112 -8.89 3.01 9.72
CA ILE A 112 -10.13 2.94 10.51
C ILE A 112 -11.07 4.08 10.13
N VAL A 113 -10.57 5.32 10.06
CA VAL A 113 -11.38 6.49 9.68
C VAL A 113 -11.96 6.33 8.27
N LEU A 114 -11.15 5.86 7.31
CA LEU A 114 -11.59 5.62 5.93
C LEU A 114 -12.66 4.53 5.85
N ALA A 115 -12.58 3.50 6.70
CA ALA A 115 -13.58 2.42 6.76
C ALA A 115 -14.97 2.92 7.19
N PHE A 116 -15.06 4.03 7.93
CA PHE A 116 -16.34 4.66 8.30
C PHE A 116 -16.96 5.50 7.16
N ILE A 117 -16.24 5.72 6.05
CA ILE A 117 -16.74 6.50 4.91
C ILE A 117 -17.31 5.51 3.88
N PRO A 118 -18.64 5.45 3.67
CA PRO A 118 -19.28 4.37 2.90
C PRO A 118 -18.76 4.19 1.47
N ILE A 119 -18.44 5.30 0.78
CA ILE A 119 -17.96 5.27 -0.60
C ILE A 119 -16.47 4.89 -0.65
N LEU A 120 -15.64 5.45 0.22
CA LEU A 120 -14.20 5.18 0.22
C LEU A 120 -13.87 3.79 0.78
N GLY A 121 -14.61 3.34 1.78
CA GLY A 121 -14.44 2.01 2.38
C GLY A 121 -14.76 0.86 1.43
N GLN A 122 -15.55 1.11 0.37
CA GLN A 122 -15.84 0.11 -0.67
C GLN A 122 -14.76 0.08 -1.77
N LEU A 123 -14.05 1.19 -1.97
CA LEU A 123 -13.04 1.34 -3.03
C LEU A 123 -11.64 1.09 -2.46
N GLN A 124 -11.24 -0.19 -2.41
CA GLN A 124 -9.95 -0.60 -1.85
C GLN A 124 -8.76 0.14 -2.47
N SER A 125 -8.80 0.44 -3.77
CA SER A 125 -7.74 1.19 -4.44
C SER A 125 -7.60 2.63 -3.90
N LEU A 126 -8.69 3.28 -3.50
CA LEU A 126 -8.65 4.61 -2.90
C LEU A 126 -8.12 4.56 -1.48
N GLN A 127 -8.45 3.52 -0.72
CA GLN A 127 -7.86 3.30 0.59
C GLN A 127 -6.33 3.10 0.45
N THR A 128 -5.89 2.24 -0.47
CA THR A 128 -4.46 2.05 -0.77
C THR A 128 -3.80 3.34 -1.24
N LEU A 129 -4.48 4.14 -2.08
CA LEU A 129 -4.01 5.46 -2.52
C LEU A 129 -3.75 6.40 -1.33
N VAL A 130 -4.72 6.54 -0.42
CA VAL A 130 -4.59 7.45 0.73
C VAL A 130 -3.50 6.97 1.68
N LEU A 131 -3.48 5.68 2.02
CA LEU A 131 -2.49 5.11 2.93
C LEU A 131 -1.08 5.14 2.33
N GLY A 132 -0.95 4.75 1.06
CA GLY A 132 0.30 4.84 0.30
C GLY A 132 0.78 6.27 0.16
N GLY A 133 -0.13 7.22 -0.07
CA GLY A 133 0.17 8.65 -0.10
C GLY A 133 0.72 9.16 1.23
N ILE A 134 0.12 8.77 2.37
CA ILE A 134 0.63 9.09 3.71
C ILE A 134 2.04 8.51 3.91
N ALA A 135 2.27 7.26 3.49
CA ALA A 135 3.58 6.63 3.59
C ALA A 135 4.64 7.34 2.71
N LEU A 136 4.27 7.76 1.49
CA LEU A 136 5.16 8.53 0.61
C LEU A 136 5.47 9.92 1.19
N MET A 137 4.49 10.62 1.75
CA MET A 137 4.71 11.89 2.45
C MET A 137 5.67 11.73 3.63
N PHE A 138 5.55 10.62 4.37
CA PHE A 138 6.48 10.30 5.43
C PHE A 138 7.91 10.07 4.92
N VAL A 139 8.10 9.38 3.79
CA VAL A 139 9.43 9.23 3.16
C VAL A 139 10.03 10.58 2.78
N LEU A 140 9.24 11.48 2.18
CA LEU A 140 9.70 12.83 1.85
C LEU A 140 10.08 13.62 3.11
N GLY A 141 9.34 13.47 4.21
CA GLY A 141 9.67 14.07 5.50
C GLY A 141 11.00 13.54 6.07
N ILE A 142 11.28 12.24 5.95
CA ILE A 142 12.60 11.69 6.30
C ILE A 142 13.69 12.27 5.40
N LEU A 143 13.46 12.31 4.09
CA LEU A 143 14.45 12.77 3.12
C LEU A 143 14.86 14.22 3.39
N ASP A 144 13.89 15.09 3.67
CA ASP A 144 14.14 16.50 4.03
C ASP A 144 14.85 16.63 5.38
N SER A 145 14.56 15.75 6.34
CA SER A 145 15.26 15.76 7.64
C SER A 145 16.74 15.38 7.55
N ILE A 146 17.10 14.50 6.61
CA ILE A 146 18.48 14.03 6.40
C ILE A 146 19.25 15.00 5.49
N HIS A 147 18.61 15.48 4.42
CA HIS A 147 19.21 16.39 3.47
C HIS A 147 18.37 17.68 3.39
N PRO A 148 18.51 18.58 4.38
CA PRO A 148 17.73 19.81 4.42
C PRO A 148 17.94 20.61 3.14
N GLY A 149 16.84 20.94 2.47
CA GLY A 149 16.88 21.62 1.18
C GLY A 149 17.16 20.72 -0.01
N VAL A 150 16.95 19.40 0.08
CA VAL A 150 16.65 18.56 -1.11
C VAL A 150 15.22 18.80 -1.56
N VAL A 151 14.30 18.99 -0.61
CA VAL A 151 12.97 19.51 -0.86
C VAL A 151 13.08 21.04 -0.95
N LYS A 152 13.51 21.56 -2.11
CA LYS A 152 13.81 22.99 -2.30
C LYS A 152 12.59 23.89 -2.47
N GLY A 153 11.38 23.31 -2.62
CA GLY A 153 10.15 24.03 -2.91
C GLY A 153 9.01 23.70 -1.95
N ARG A 154 7.93 24.50 -2.01
CA ARG A 154 6.63 24.09 -1.48
C ARG A 154 6.19 22.84 -2.27
N ILE A 155 6.35 21.65 -1.69
CA ILE A 155 5.69 20.47 -2.22
C ILE A 155 4.22 20.65 -1.89
N ASP A 156 3.40 20.73 -2.93
CA ASP A 156 1.97 20.61 -2.75
C ASP A 156 1.67 19.12 -2.56
N PHE A 157 1.20 18.77 -1.37
CA PHE A 157 0.82 17.40 -1.05
C PHE A 157 -0.54 17.03 -1.63
N ILE A 158 -1.38 18.03 -1.87
CA ILE A 158 -2.72 17.85 -2.43
C ILE A 158 -2.63 18.19 -3.91
N PRO A 159 -2.89 17.24 -4.81
CA PRO A 159 -2.87 17.51 -6.24
C PRO A 159 -4.06 18.37 -6.66
N ASP A 160 -3.90 19.09 -7.77
CA ASP A 160 -4.96 19.90 -8.36
C ASP A 160 -6.24 19.09 -8.60
N PHE A 161 -7.37 19.79 -8.66
CA PHE A 161 -8.70 19.18 -8.82
C PHE A 161 -8.74 18.13 -9.94
N TRP A 162 -8.23 18.46 -11.13
CA TRP A 162 -8.25 17.54 -12.28
C TRP A 162 -7.36 16.31 -12.09
N PHE A 163 -6.22 16.47 -11.43
CA PHE A 163 -5.33 15.36 -11.13
C PHE A 163 -5.96 14.43 -10.08
N SER A 164 -6.58 15.00 -9.04
CA SER A 164 -7.35 14.26 -8.04
C SER A 164 -8.50 13.48 -8.66
N VAL A 165 -9.28 14.11 -9.55
CA VAL A 165 -10.36 13.43 -10.31
C VAL A 165 -9.78 12.28 -11.15
N GLY A 166 -8.67 12.51 -11.84
CA GLY A 166 -8.00 11.48 -12.62
C GLY A 166 -7.54 10.28 -11.79
N LEU A 167 -6.95 10.51 -10.61
CA LEU A 167 -6.58 9.45 -9.67
C LEU A 167 -7.80 8.67 -9.18
N ILE A 168 -8.91 9.36 -8.89
CA ILE A 168 -10.15 8.71 -8.44
C ILE A 168 -10.73 7.82 -9.55
N VAL A 169 -10.78 8.32 -10.78
CA VAL A 169 -11.30 7.57 -11.93
C VAL A 169 -10.44 6.32 -12.20
N ILE A 170 -9.12 6.48 -12.28
CA ILE A 170 -8.21 5.35 -12.51
C ILE A 170 -8.25 4.37 -11.33
N GLY A 171 -8.24 4.87 -10.10
CA GLY A 171 -8.41 4.04 -8.91
C GLY A 171 -9.72 3.25 -8.94
N GLY A 172 -10.84 3.88 -9.30
CA GLY A 172 -12.13 3.20 -9.44
C GLY A 172 -12.10 2.09 -10.50
N ILE A 173 -11.56 2.38 -11.69
CA ILE A 173 -11.40 1.38 -12.76
C ILE A 173 -10.54 0.21 -12.29
N LEU A 174 -9.39 0.48 -11.68
CA LEU A 174 -8.47 -0.55 -11.20
C LEU A 174 -9.04 -1.37 -10.05
N SER A 175 -9.82 -0.75 -9.16
CA SER A 175 -10.55 -1.49 -8.11
C SER A 175 -11.54 -2.47 -8.73
N TRP A 176 -12.28 -2.02 -9.74
CA TRP A 176 -13.25 -2.86 -10.44
C TRP A 176 -12.56 -4.01 -11.18
N VAL A 177 -11.49 -3.73 -11.93
CA VAL A 177 -10.68 -4.77 -12.60
C VAL A 177 -10.07 -5.73 -11.59
N GLY A 178 -9.53 -5.23 -10.48
CA GLY A 178 -8.94 -6.05 -9.42
C GLY A 178 -9.93 -7.00 -8.78
N MET A 179 -11.15 -6.54 -8.51
CA MET A 179 -12.23 -7.39 -8.03
C MET A 179 -12.61 -8.47 -9.05
N MET A 180 -12.70 -8.14 -10.35
CA MET A 180 -13.00 -9.13 -11.39
C MET A 180 -11.91 -10.19 -11.50
N VAL A 181 -10.63 -9.78 -11.51
CA VAL A 181 -9.49 -10.72 -11.55
C VAL A 181 -9.46 -11.60 -10.30
N ALA A 182 -9.63 -10.99 -9.12
CA ALA A 182 -9.67 -11.73 -7.87
C ALA A 182 -10.85 -12.72 -7.85
N ALA A 183 -12.04 -12.33 -8.29
CA ALA A 183 -13.20 -13.21 -8.36
C ALA A 183 -12.97 -14.41 -9.30
N ILE A 184 -12.33 -14.21 -10.46
CA ILE A 184 -11.98 -15.30 -11.39
C ILE A 184 -10.99 -16.27 -10.74
N ILE A 185 -9.93 -15.75 -10.11
CA ILE A 185 -8.92 -16.57 -9.42
C ILE A 185 -9.56 -17.36 -8.28
N VAL A 186 -10.39 -16.71 -7.46
CA VAL A 186 -11.10 -17.35 -6.36
C VAL A 186 -12.03 -18.45 -6.85
N THR A 187 -12.80 -18.19 -7.91
CA THR A 187 -13.69 -19.21 -8.50
C THR A 187 -12.88 -20.42 -8.97
N ALA A 188 -11.70 -20.19 -9.57
CA ALA A 188 -10.83 -21.28 -10.02
C ALA A 188 -10.21 -22.07 -8.85
N ILE A 189 -9.89 -21.41 -7.73
CA ILE A 189 -9.30 -22.03 -6.53
C ILE A 189 -10.36 -22.77 -5.71
N ASP A 190 -11.54 -22.17 -5.49
CA ASP A 190 -12.62 -22.78 -4.70
C ASP A 190 -13.17 -24.04 -5.37
N MET A 191 -13.01 -24.19 -6.70
CA MET A 191 -13.25 -25.46 -7.39
C MET A 191 -12.31 -26.59 -6.94
N ALA A 192 -11.17 -26.25 -6.35
CA ALA A 192 -10.15 -27.20 -5.88
C ALA A 192 -10.15 -27.38 -4.35
N GLU A 193 -10.31 -26.30 -3.56
CA GLU A 193 -10.27 -26.34 -2.09
C GLU A 193 -11.27 -25.34 -1.47
N GLU A 194 -12.20 -25.84 -0.65
CA GLU A 194 -13.25 -25.00 -0.03
C GLU A 194 -12.66 -23.98 0.97
N GLY A 195 -12.89 -22.69 0.74
CA GLY A 195 -12.72 -21.61 1.73
C GLY A 195 -11.39 -20.85 1.71
N LEU A 196 -10.36 -21.33 1.01
CA LEU A 196 -9.11 -20.60 0.84
C LEU A 196 -9.23 -19.44 -0.15
N GLY A 197 -10.15 -19.52 -1.12
CA GLY A 197 -10.33 -18.48 -2.13
C GLY A 197 -10.65 -17.11 -1.53
N GLN A 198 -11.54 -17.04 -0.53
CA GLN A 198 -11.92 -15.77 0.10
C GLN A 198 -10.75 -15.04 0.78
N LEU A 199 -9.82 -15.78 1.40
CA LEU A 199 -8.63 -15.21 2.06
C LEU A 199 -7.70 -14.55 1.04
N ILE A 200 -7.58 -15.13 -0.15
CA ILE A 200 -6.65 -14.70 -1.19
C ILE A 200 -7.21 -13.54 -2.03
N MET A 201 -8.54 -13.36 -2.05
CA MET A 201 -9.21 -12.33 -2.83
C MET A 201 -8.71 -10.91 -2.50
N PHE A 202 -8.65 -10.59 -1.21
CA PHE A 202 -8.36 -9.24 -0.74
C PHE A 202 -6.96 -8.77 -1.12
N PRO A 203 -5.89 -9.56 -0.91
CA PRO A 203 -4.54 -9.08 -1.20
C PRO A 203 -4.25 -8.99 -2.69
N ILE A 204 -4.85 -9.86 -3.51
CA ILE A 204 -4.74 -9.76 -4.97
C ILE A 204 -5.39 -8.48 -5.48
N ALA A 205 -6.61 -8.18 -5.02
CA ALA A 205 -7.29 -6.94 -5.39
C ALA A 205 -6.49 -5.70 -4.94
N ALA A 206 -5.84 -5.77 -3.78
CA ALA A 206 -5.00 -4.69 -3.25
C ALA A 206 -3.78 -4.37 -4.14
N ILE A 207 -3.22 -5.34 -4.88
CA ILE A 207 -2.05 -5.12 -5.75
C ILE A 207 -2.33 -4.04 -6.79
N LEU A 208 -3.49 -4.09 -7.46
CA LEU A 208 -3.87 -3.06 -8.44
C LEU A 208 -4.13 -1.70 -7.79
N GLY A 209 -4.45 -1.69 -6.49
CA GLY A 209 -4.57 -0.47 -5.68
C GLY A 209 -3.26 0.30 -5.51
N PHE A 210 -2.10 -0.30 -5.79
CA PHE A 210 -0.82 0.42 -5.76
C PHE A 210 -0.56 1.27 -7.00
N ILE A 211 -1.21 1.01 -8.14
CA ILE A 211 -0.95 1.79 -9.36
C ILE A 211 -1.30 3.28 -9.16
N PRO A 212 -2.46 3.67 -8.58
CA PRO A 212 -2.71 5.07 -8.25
C PRO A 212 -1.68 5.64 -7.26
N VAL A 213 -1.16 4.84 -6.33
CA VAL A 213 -0.07 5.26 -5.42
C VAL A 213 1.19 5.58 -6.20
N PHE A 214 1.57 4.75 -7.17
CA PHE A 214 2.75 4.98 -8.01
C PHE A 214 2.61 6.25 -8.84
N MET A 215 1.42 6.49 -9.39
CA MET A 215 1.14 7.72 -10.12
C MET A 215 1.24 8.96 -9.23
N TYR A 216 0.67 8.89 -8.02
CA TYR A 216 0.73 9.98 -7.05
C TYR A 216 2.18 10.22 -6.58
N GLY A 217 2.93 9.16 -6.29
CA GLY A 217 4.32 9.27 -5.90
C GLY A 217 5.23 9.77 -7.02
N ALA A 218 4.97 9.40 -8.28
CA ALA A 218 5.69 9.96 -9.42
C ALA A 218 5.44 11.47 -9.58
N TRP A 219 4.20 11.92 -9.33
CA TRP A 219 3.87 13.35 -9.30
C TRP A 219 4.60 14.09 -8.17
N LEU A 220 4.63 13.52 -6.96
CA LEU A 220 5.43 14.07 -5.85
C LEU A 220 6.92 14.13 -6.18
N GLY A 221 7.48 13.06 -6.77
CA GLY A 221 8.89 12.99 -7.15
C GLY A 221 9.28 13.97 -8.26
N ALA A 222 8.35 14.30 -9.16
CA ALA A 222 8.55 15.34 -10.16
C ALA A 222 8.65 16.74 -9.53
N GLN A 223 7.85 17.03 -8.49
CA GLN A 223 7.94 18.29 -7.75
C GLN A 223 9.28 18.43 -7.02
N VAL A 224 9.76 17.36 -6.37
CA VAL A 224 11.04 17.38 -5.65
C VAL A 224 12.22 17.68 -6.58
N ARG A 225 12.19 17.16 -7.82
CA ARG A 225 13.27 17.36 -8.81
C ARG A 225 13.24 18.74 -9.47
N GLY A 226 12.30 19.62 -9.11
CA GLY A 226 12.12 20.89 -9.79
C GLY A 226 11.70 20.71 -11.25
N GLY A 227 10.99 19.61 -11.56
CA GLY A 227 10.48 19.31 -12.90
C GLY A 227 9.33 20.22 -13.33
N PHE A 228 9.14 21.36 -12.67
CA PHE A 228 8.09 22.36 -12.88
C PHE A 228 8.62 23.77 -12.60
#